data_AF-A0AAW2L4D1-F1
#
_entry.id   AF-A0AAW2L4D1-F1
#
_cell.length_a   1.000
_cell.length_b   1.000
_cell.length_c   1.000
_cell.angle_alpha   90.00
_cell.angle_beta   90.00
_cell.angle_gamma   90.00
#
_symmetry.space_group_name_H-M   'P 1'
#
loop_
_entity.id
_entity.type
_entity.pdbx_description
1 polymer ?
#
loop_
_entity_poly.entity_id
_entity_poly.type
_entity_poly.pdbx_seq_one_letter_code
_entity_poly.pdbx_strand_id
1 'polypeptide(L)'
;MRYQMIEDRSVAEQTHETINFEHALADIEMKLPEKFLVMSIVDKFSKSWKNFGMTLKHQKERLSLGDLVIAISIEEEHRNQIHKMPIEHQPRANLIVGK
;
A
#
# COMPACT_ATOMS: atom_id res chain seq x y z
N MET A 1 7.67 21.01 -2.84
CA MET A 1 7.52 20.00 -1.78
C MET A 1 6.69 18.86 -2.33
N ARG A 2 7.13 17.60 -2.24
CA ARG A 2 6.32 16.44 -2.65
C ARG A 2 5.73 15.80 -1.39
N TYR A 3 4.40 15.87 -1.23
CA TYR A 3 3.69 15.12 -0.20
C TYR A 3 3.89 13.61 -0.38
N GLN A 4 4.09 12.89 0.72
CA GLN A 4 4.12 11.43 0.86
C GLN A 4 3.36 11.05 2.15
N MET A 5 2.78 9.85 2.18
CA MET A 5 2.16 9.25 3.36
C MET A 5 3.21 9.02 4.46
N ILE A 6 2.73 9.08 5.70
CA ILE A 6 3.54 8.94 6.91
C ILE A 6 3.78 7.45 7.15
N GLU A 7 5.06 7.05 7.33
CA GLU A 7 5.51 5.65 7.44
C GLU A 7 4.83 4.87 8.58
N ASP A 8 4.68 5.49 9.75
CA ASP A 8 4.18 4.84 10.96
C ASP A 8 2.66 5.01 11.17
N ARG A 9 1.95 5.48 10.14
CA ARG A 9 0.48 5.57 10.12
C ARG A 9 -0.09 4.51 9.19
N SER A 10 -1.33 4.11 9.46
CA SER A 10 -2.03 3.19 8.57
C SER A 10 -2.14 3.78 7.17
N VAL A 11 -1.76 2.99 6.17
CA VAL A 11 -1.89 3.37 4.76
C VAL A 11 -3.35 3.29 4.33
N ALA A 12 -4.12 2.35 4.88
CA ALA A 12 -5.56 2.28 4.66
C ALA A 12 -6.27 3.55 5.19
N GLU A 13 -5.93 4.01 6.40
CA GLU A 13 -6.51 5.22 6.99
C GLU A 13 -6.18 6.48 6.16
N GLN A 14 -4.92 6.69 5.81
CA GLN A 14 -4.49 7.82 4.97
C GLN A 14 -5.10 7.77 3.56
N THR A 15 -5.35 6.57 3.03
CA THR A 15 -6.05 6.38 1.75
C THR A 15 -7.52 6.81 1.89
N HIS A 16 -8.18 6.43 2.98
CA HIS A 16 -9.55 6.84 3.26
C HIS A 16 -9.68 8.37 3.44
N GLU A 17 -8.73 9.01 4.11
CA GLU A 17 -8.65 10.48 4.20
C GLU A 17 -8.57 11.13 2.82
N THR A 18 -7.78 10.56 1.90
CA THR A 18 -7.64 11.06 0.53
C THR A 18 -8.94 10.92 -0.26
N ILE A 19 -9.65 9.80 -0.10
CA ILE A 19 -10.95 9.56 -0.74
C ILE A 19 -12.01 10.52 -0.20
N ASN A 20 -12.04 10.77 1.12
CA ASN A 20 -12.96 11.74 1.73
C ASN A 20 -12.71 13.16 1.23
N PHE A 21 -11.44 13.53 0.99
CA PHE A 21 -11.13 14.81 0.35
C PHE A 21 -11.64 14.88 -1.09
N GLU A 22 -11.52 13.80 -1.86
CA GLU A 22 -12.10 13.73 -3.22
C GLU A 22 -13.63 13.86 -3.20
N HIS A 23 -14.32 13.21 -2.26
CA HIS A 23 -15.76 13.36 -2.09
C HIS A 23 -16.15 14.83 -1.80
N ALA A 24 -15.40 15.51 -0.93
CA ALA A 24 -15.64 16.94 -0.66
C ALA A 24 -15.41 17.82 -1.90
N LEU A 25 -14.48 17.45 -2.80
CA LEU A 25 -14.32 18.12 -4.09
C LEU A 25 -15.49 17.82 -5.03
N ALA A 26 -15.99 16.59 -5.03
CA ALA A 26 -17.15 16.20 -5.83
C ALA A 26 -18.42 16.97 -5.44
N ASP A 27 -18.59 17.30 -4.15
CA ASP A 27 -19.70 18.12 -3.64
C ASP A 27 -19.72 19.56 -4.19
N ILE A 28 -18.55 20.08 -4.58
CA ILE A 28 -18.42 21.39 -5.27
C ILE A 28 -18.27 21.24 -6.79
N GLU A 29 -18.75 20.12 -7.34
CA GLU A 29 -18.73 19.77 -8.76
C GLU A 29 -17.31 19.58 -9.36
N MET A 30 -16.27 19.45 -8.53
CA MET A 30 -14.89 19.19 -8.94
C MET A 30 -14.55 17.69 -8.91
N LYS A 31 -15.31 16.89 -9.67
CA LYS A 31 -15.10 15.44 -9.73
C LYS A 31 -13.76 15.08 -10.37
N LEU A 32 -12.99 14.24 -9.69
CA LEU A 32 -11.73 13.73 -10.24
C LEU A 32 -11.98 12.43 -11.01
N PRO A 33 -11.28 12.20 -12.13
CA PRO A 33 -11.31 10.90 -12.78
C PRO A 33 -10.80 9.81 -11.82
N GLU A 34 -11.50 8.69 -11.72
CA GLU A 34 -11.13 7.59 -10.80
C GLU A 34 -9.66 7.15 -10.98
N LYS A 35 -9.20 7.03 -12.23
CA LYS A 35 -7.81 6.69 -12.55
C LYS A 35 -6.80 7.71 -12.00
N PHE A 36 -7.17 8.99 -11.96
CA PHE A 36 -6.33 10.03 -11.36
C PHE A 36 -6.22 9.82 -9.85
N LEU A 37 -7.33 9.51 -9.17
CA LEU A 37 -7.34 9.26 -7.73
C LEU A 37 -6.51 8.02 -7.37
N VAL A 38 -6.71 6.90 -8.09
CA VAL A 38 -5.94 5.65 -7.93
C VAL A 38 -4.44 5.91 -8.07
N MET A 39 -4.03 6.57 -9.15
CA MET A 39 -2.60 6.85 -9.39
C MET A 39 -2.03 7.84 -8.37
N SER A 40 -2.84 8.82 -7.94
CA SER A 40 -2.44 9.78 -6.91
C SER A 40 -2.14 9.09 -5.59
N ILE A 41 -3.03 8.21 -5.12
CA ILE A 41 -2.84 7.43 -3.89
C ILE A 41 -1.56 6.58 -3.98
N VAL A 42 -1.39 5.83 -5.08
CA VAL A 42 -0.20 4.98 -5.29
C VAL A 42 1.10 5.80 -5.32
N ASP A 43 1.09 6.99 -5.91
CA ASP A 43 2.24 7.90 -5.91
C ASP A 43 2.51 8.54 -4.54
N LYS A 44 1.55 8.49 -3.60
CA LYS A 44 1.71 8.99 -2.24
C LYS A 44 2.25 7.98 -1.26
N PHE A 45 2.35 6.70 -1.64
CA PHE A 45 2.93 5.70 -0.76
C PHE A 45 4.32 6.09 -0.24
N SER A 46 4.55 5.74 1.02
CA SER A 46 5.81 5.94 1.71
C SER A 46 6.89 5.01 1.14
N LYS A 47 8.14 5.19 1.57
CA LYS A 47 9.27 4.41 1.03
C LYS A 47 9.14 2.92 1.36
N SER A 48 8.62 2.57 2.54
CA SER A 48 8.44 1.16 2.92
C SER A 48 7.41 0.44 2.04
N TRP A 49 6.49 1.18 1.40
CA TRP A 49 5.45 0.66 0.50
C TRP A 49 5.83 0.72 -0.99
N LYS A 50 7.05 1.17 -1.32
CA LYS A 50 7.50 1.39 -2.70
C LYS A 50 7.32 0.17 -3.62
N ASN A 51 7.69 -1.02 -3.14
CA ASN A 51 7.61 -2.24 -3.96
C ASN A 51 6.16 -2.61 -4.29
N PHE A 52 5.27 -2.51 -3.30
CA PHE A 52 3.83 -2.70 -3.50
C PHE A 52 3.26 -1.67 -4.49
N GLY A 53 3.62 -0.40 -4.33
CA GLY A 53 3.23 0.67 -5.26
C GLY A 53 3.70 0.42 -6.69
N MET A 54 4.92 -0.11 -6.89
CA MET A 54 5.40 -0.49 -8.22
C MET A 54 4.55 -1.60 -8.84
N THR A 55 4.21 -2.64 -8.07
CA THR A 55 3.32 -3.72 -8.53
C THR A 55 1.97 -3.17 -9.01
N LEU A 56 1.36 -2.26 -8.25
CA LEU A 56 0.08 -1.64 -8.63
C LEU A 56 0.21 -0.77 -9.89
N LYS A 57 1.32 -0.05 -10.08
CA LYS A 57 1.57 0.72 -11.30
C LYS A 57 1.62 -0.14 -12.57
N HIS A 58 2.07 -1.38 -12.47
CA HIS A 58 2.03 -2.33 -13.59
C HIS A 58 0.60 -2.79 -13.90
N GLN A 59 -0.30 -2.77 -12.92
CA GLN A 59 -1.70 -3.19 -13.04
C GLN A 59 -2.69 -2.03 -13.29
N LYS A 60 -2.18 -0.78 -13.39
CA LYS A 60 -2.95 0.47 -13.41
C LYS A 60 -4.10 0.56 -14.41
N GLU A 61 -4.08 -0.22 -15.50
CA GLU A 61 -5.15 -0.19 -16.51
C GLU A 61 -6.41 -0.95 -16.08
N ARG A 62 -6.26 -1.90 -15.14
CA ARG A 62 -7.33 -2.77 -14.66
C ARG A 62 -7.76 -2.46 -13.22
N LEU A 63 -7.01 -1.61 -12.53
CA LEU A 63 -7.19 -1.33 -11.10
C LEU A 63 -8.28 -0.28 -10.88
N SER A 64 -9.40 -0.67 -10.28
CA SER A 64 -10.41 0.27 -9.76
C SER A 64 -10.00 0.84 -8.40
N LEU A 65 -10.69 1.89 -7.94
CA LEU A 65 -10.50 2.43 -6.59
C LEU A 65 -10.83 1.38 -5.52
N GLY A 66 -11.89 0.59 -5.73
CA GLY A 66 -12.27 -0.49 -4.82
C GLY A 66 -11.20 -1.57 -4.71
N ASP A 67 -10.65 -2.00 -5.85
CA ASP A 67 -9.55 -2.97 -5.87
C ASP A 67 -8.32 -2.46 -5.14
N LEU A 68 -7.99 -1.17 -5.31
CA LEU A 68 -6.88 -0.53 -4.62
C LEU A 68 -7.07 -0.56 -3.09
N VAL A 69 -8.24 -0.19 -2.59
CA VAL A 69 -8.53 -0.17 -1.14
C VAL A 69 -8.44 -1.57 -0.54
N ILE A 70 -8.95 -2.59 -1.24
CA ILE A 70 -8.86 -3.99 -0.81
C ILE A 70 -7.40 -4.44 -0.80
N ALA A 71 -6.64 -4.16 -1.85
CA ALA A 71 -5.23 -4.54 -1.96
C ALA A 71 -4.38 -3.88 -0.86
N ILE A 72 -4.63 -2.60 -0.53
CA ILE A 72 -3.96 -1.91 0.58
C ILE A 72 -4.24 -2.60 1.90
N SER A 73 -5.51 -2.93 2.18
CA SER A 73 -5.91 -3.59 3.42
C SER A 73 -5.23 -4.94 3.60
N ILE A 74 -5.18 -5.76 2.55
CA ILE A 74 -4.52 -7.08 2.57
C ILE A 74 -3.02 -6.94 2.80
N GLU A 75 -2.36 -6.03 2.09
CA GLU A 75 -0.91 -5.82 2.22
C GLU A 75 -0.54 -5.26 3.60
N GLU A 76 -1.36 -4.36 4.15
CA GLU A 76 -1.15 -3.80 5.50
C GLU A 76 -1.28 -4.89 6.57
N GLU A 77 -2.30 -5.74 6.46
CA GLU A 77 -2.48 -6.88 7.35
C GLU A 77 -1.30 -7.85 7.26
N HIS A 78 -0.87 -8.19 6.05
CA HIS A 78 0.27 -9.08 5.82
C HIS A 78 1.56 -8.54 6.45
N ARG A 79 1.85 -7.23 6.29
CA ARG A 79 3.01 -6.58 6.91
C ARG A 79 2.94 -6.60 8.43
N ASN A 80 1.76 -6.36 9.00
CA ASN A 80 1.53 -6.43 10.44
C ASN A 80 1.72 -7.84 11.00
N GLN A 81 1.38 -8.89 10.24
CA GLN A 81 1.63 -10.28 10.63
C GLN A 81 3.13 -10.63 10.60
N ILE A 82 3.86 -10.20 9.56
CA ILE A 82 5.33 -10.39 9.48
C ILE A 82 6.01 -9.71 10.67
N HIS A 83 5.59 -8.51 11.04
CA HIS A 83 6.17 -7.78 12.16
C HIS A 83 5.89 -8.45 13.52
N LYS A 84 4.82 -9.23 13.65
CA LYS A 84 4.45 -9.97 14.87
C LYS A 84 5.13 -11.34 14.98
N MET A 85 5.68 -11.89 13.91
CA MET A 85 6.40 -13.17 13.97
C MET A 85 7.79 -12.97 14.59
N PRO A 86 8.16 -13.73 15.65
CA PRO A 86 9.55 -13.74 16.11
C PRO A 86 10.46 -14.22 14.98
N ILE A 87 11.57 -13.52 14.77
CA ILE A 87 12.64 -13.89 13.84
C ILE A 87 13.32 -15.17 14.37
N GLU A 88 12.68 -16.33 14.25
CA GLU A 88 13.26 -17.60 14.72
C GLU A 88 12.92 -18.80 13.84
N HIS A 89 12.84 -18.60 12.52
CA HIS A 89 12.74 -19.72 11.57
C HIS A 89 13.74 -19.59 10.43
N GLN A 90 14.99 -19.30 10.77
CA GLN A 90 16.09 -19.53 9.83
C GLN A 90 16.43 -21.03 9.89
N PRO A 91 16.21 -21.82 8.82
CA PRO A 91 16.57 -23.23 8.82
C PRO A 91 18.08 -23.36 8.96
N ARG A 92 18.54 -23.88 10.10
CA ARG A 92 19.93 -24.28 10.30
C ARG A 92 20.19 -25.56 9.53
N ALA A 93 20.76 -25.43 8.32
CA ALA A 93 21.30 -26.57 7.60
C ALA A 93 22.50 -27.12 8.39
N ASN A 94 22.34 -28.28 9.04
CA ASN A 94 23.46 -28.98 9.66
C ASN A 94 24.27 -29.70 8.57
N LEU A 95 25.47 -29.20 8.28
CA LEU A 95 26.45 -29.90 7.46
C LEU A 95 27.11 -30.99 8.31
N ILE A 96 26.77 -32.24 8.04
CA ILE A 96 27.46 -33.40 8.61
C ILE A 96 28.80 -33.51 7.88
N VAL A 97 29.91 -33.17 8.54
CA VAL A 97 31.25 -33.41 8.00
C VAL A 97 31.54 -34.90 8.14
N GLY A 98 31.48 -35.63 7.02
CA GLY A 98 31.90 -37.02 6.94
C GLY A 98 33.39 -37.15 7.23
N LYS A 99 33.74 -38.11 8.10
CA LYS A 99 35.11 -38.55 8.36
C LYS A 99 35.66 -39.37 7.19
#